data_AF-A0AAN8HZK6-F1
#
_entry.id   AF-A0AAN8HZK6-F1
#
_cell.length_a   1.000
_cell.length_b   1.000
_cell.length_c   1.000
_cell.angle_alpha   90.00
_cell.angle_beta   90.00
_cell.angle_gamma   90.00
#
_symmetry.space_group_name_H-M   'P 1'
#
loop_
_entity.id
_entity.type
_entity.pdbx_description
1 polymer ?
#
loop_
_entity_poly.entity_id
_entity_poly.type
_entity_poly.pdbx_seq_one_letter_code
_entity_poly.pdbx_strand_id
1 'polypeptide(L)'
;MRADSPGHSAKFGSYTMMDLKNNKVVDLQLVQSNECLHPLRIAQYQWVAAGTPAFHKLETILSTKRILKAVAKLSPHHQTSSLESFHAVILRFAPKNVVFPFLGMLCRLYLAALHYNENAERAQATTSTGNPLYKLQFPKARKGECRAKPVKTDPTFRYVANLMDLIFDQVFVDPAPFTQELLKIPIPEDLCSQYERPDREEVIARYATRLNLAAV
;
A
#
# COMPACT_ATOMS: atom_id res chain seq x y z
N MET A 1 -7.68 12.05 18.33
CA MET A 1 -8.19 11.40 17.11
C MET A 1 -7.12 10.47 16.56
N ARG A 2 -7.43 9.18 16.36
CA ARG A 2 -6.49 8.19 15.80
C ARG A 2 -6.71 8.13 14.29
N ALA A 3 -5.67 8.35 13.52
CA ALA A 3 -5.70 8.15 12.08
C ALA A 3 -4.99 6.83 11.72
N ASP A 4 -5.56 6.05 10.80
CA ASP A 4 -5.04 4.74 10.40
C ASP A 4 -4.37 4.79 9.01
N SER A 5 -3.27 4.04 8.85
CA SER A 5 -2.61 3.84 7.55
C SER A 5 -3.52 3.11 6.55
N PRO A 6 -3.43 3.38 5.23
CA PRO A 6 -4.19 2.65 4.21
C PRO A 6 -4.06 1.12 4.32
N GLY A 7 -5.17 0.41 4.15
CA GLY A 7 -5.20 -1.06 4.16
C GLY A 7 -4.64 -1.69 2.88
N HIS A 8 -4.26 -2.96 2.92
CA HIS A 8 -3.86 -3.72 1.73
C HIS A 8 -5.08 -3.94 0.81
N SER A 9 -5.21 -3.18 -0.27
CA SER A 9 -6.17 -3.45 -1.33
C SER A 9 -5.50 -3.35 -2.70
N ALA A 10 -5.53 -4.43 -3.48
CA ALA A 10 -4.97 -4.50 -4.82
C ALA A 10 -5.85 -3.82 -5.89
N LYS A 11 -7.00 -3.26 -5.50
CA LYS A 11 -7.98 -2.64 -6.42
C LYS A 11 -7.64 -1.19 -6.79
N PHE A 12 -6.79 -0.54 -6.00
CA PHE A 12 -6.47 0.87 -6.15
C PHE A 12 -4.95 1.03 -6.25
N GLY A 13 -4.48 1.69 -7.32
CA GLY A 13 -3.11 2.18 -7.39
C GLY A 13 -3.07 3.60 -6.84
N SER A 14 -2.12 3.91 -5.96
CA SER A 14 -1.79 5.28 -5.59
C SER A 14 -0.77 5.81 -6.59
N TYR A 15 -1.19 6.72 -7.47
CA TYR A 15 -0.28 7.45 -8.33
C TYR A 15 0.12 8.74 -7.63
N THR A 16 1.42 8.96 -7.52
CA THR A 16 2.00 10.17 -6.94
C THR A 16 2.69 10.93 -8.06
N MET A 17 2.12 12.06 -8.47
CA MET A 17 2.76 12.91 -9.48
C MET A 17 3.76 13.79 -8.75
N MET A 18 5.05 13.55 -8.98
CA MET A 18 6.14 14.28 -8.33
C MET A 18 6.79 15.22 -9.35
N ASP A 19 6.85 16.50 -9.02
CA ASP A 19 7.67 17.45 -9.75
C ASP A 19 9.13 17.19 -9.40
N LEU A 20 9.85 16.58 -10.34
CA LEU A 20 11.25 16.18 -10.19
C LEU A 20 12.21 17.37 -10.08
N LYS A 21 11.82 18.58 -10.52
CA LYS A 21 12.67 19.78 -10.37
C LYS A 21 12.63 20.33 -8.95
N ASN A 22 11.48 20.25 -8.31
CA ASN A 22 11.24 20.83 -6.98
C ASN A 22 11.15 19.77 -5.86
N ASN A 23 11.24 18.49 -6.20
CA ASN A 23 11.02 17.35 -5.30
C ASN A 23 9.69 17.44 -4.51
N LYS A 24 8.66 18.04 -5.12
CA LYS A 24 7.33 18.18 -4.50
C LYS A 24 6.38 17.13 -5.06
N VAL A 25 5.62 16.49 -4.18
CA VAL A 25 4.45 15.72 -4.58
C VAL A 25 3.35 16.70 -4.94
N VAL A 26 3.00 16.75 -6.21
CA VAL A 26 2.03 17.69 -6.79
C VAL A 26 0.61 17.15 -6.65
N ASP A 27 0.43 15.83 -6.81
CA ASP A 27 -0.88 15.19 -6.71
C ASP A 27 -0.75 13.74 -6.25
N LEU A 28 -1.73 13.28 -5.47
CA LEU A 28 -1.86 11.89 -5.03
C LEU A 28 -3.27 11.41 -5.37
N GLN A 29 -3.41 10.66 -6.46
CA GLN A 29 -4.68 10.09 -6.88
C GLN A 29 -4.75 8.59 -6.66
N LEU A 30 -5.88 8.16 -6.11
CA LEU A 30 -6.29 6.77 -6.05
C LEU A 30 -7.11 6.46 -7.30
N VAL A 31 -6.50 5.77 -8.26
CA VAL A 31 -7.16 5.42 -9.53
C VAL A 31 -7.46 3.93 -9.56
N GLN A 32 -8.71 3.61 -9.92
CA GLN A 32 -9.13 2.23 -10.21
C GLN A 32 -8.79 1.90 -11.67
N SER A 33 -7.81 1.03 -11.90
CA SER A 33 -7.41 0.61 -13.25
C SER A 33 -8.31 -0.55 -13.71
N ASN A 34 -9.15 -0.30 -14.71
CA ASN A 34 -10.12 -1.27 -15.24
C ASN A 34 -9.75 -1.84 -16.63
N GLU A 35 -8.59 -1.48 -17.20
CA GLU A 35 -8.24 -1.84 -18.59
C GLU A 35 -6.90 -2.58 -18.70
N CYS A 36 -6.84 -3.54 -19.62
CA CYS A 36 -5.69 -4.41 -19.83
C CYS A 36 -4.90 -4.01 -21.09
N LEU A 37 -3.56 -3.91 -21.00
CA LEU A 37 -2.67 -3.51 -22.11
C LEU A 37 -2.27 -4.64 -23.08
N HIS A 38 -2.79 -5.86 -22.88
CA HIS A 38 -2.47 -6.97 -23.77
C HIS A 38 -3.27 -6.87 -25.08
N PRO A 39 -2.63 -7.05 -26.26
CA PRO A 39 -3.36 -7.25 -27.50
C PRO A 39 -4.31 -8.44 -27.33
N LEU A 40 -5.55 -8.33 -27.81
CA LEU A 40 -6.48 -9.44 -27.88
C LEU A 40 -5.79 -10.61 -28.63
N ARG A 41 -5.29 -11.60 -27.89
CA ARG A 41 -4.78 -12.84 -28.48
C ARG A 41 -5.99 -13.67 -28.94
N ILE A 42 -6.46 -13.39 -30.15
CA ILE A 42 -7.44 -14.22 -30.87
C ILE A 42 -6.69 -15.38 -31.55
N ALA A 43 -5.97 -16.19 -30.77
CA ALA A 43 -5.64 -17.53 -31.24
C ALA A 43 -6.78 -18.43 -30.75
N GLN A 44 -7.71 -18.78 -31.64
CA GLN A 44 -8.76 -19.77 -31.35
C GLN A 44 -8.12 -21.13 -31.15
N TYR A 45 -7.63 -21.35 -29.96
CA TYR A 45 -7.34 -22.67 -29.45
C TYR A 45 -8.68 -23.41 -29.30
N GLN A 46 -9.09 -24.20 -30.30
CA GLN A 46 -10.27 -25.06 -30.24
C GLN A 46 -10.04 -26.24 -29.29
N TRP A 47 -10.00 -25.97 -27.99
CA TRP A 47 -9.80 -27.03 -26.98
C TRP A 47 -11.11 -27.77 -26.67
N VAL A 48 -12.24 -27.10 -26.83
CA VAL A 48 -13.58 -27.66 -26.64
C VAL A 48 -14.53 -27.03 -27.66
N ALA A 49 -15.24 -27.85 -28.43
CA ALA A 49 -16.24 -27.37 -29.38
C ALA A 49 -17.46 -26.79 -28.64
N ALA A 50 -17.93 -25.62 -29.09
CA ALA A 50 -19.12 -24.96 -28.54
C ALA A 50 -20.35 -25.86 -28.68
N GLY A 51 -21.24 -25.82 -27.70
CA GLY A 51 -22.47 -26.63 -27.68
C GLY A 51 -22.28 -28.11 -27.34
N THR A 52 -21.06 -28.55 -27.01
CA THR A 52 -20.82 -29.91 -26.50
C THR A 52 -21.18 -30.01 -25.01
N PRO A 53 -21.51 -31.22 -24.48
CA PRO A 53 -21.69 -31.42 -23.04
C PRO A 53 -20.47 -30.99 -22.21
N ALA A 54 -19.26 -31.16 -22.76
CA ALA A 54 -18.03 -30.71 -22.15
C ALA A 54 -17.96 -29.18 -22.04
N PHE A 55 -18.40 -28.45 -23.08
CA PHE A 55 -18.49 -26.98 -23.07
C PHE A 55 -19.46 -26.49 -21.99
N HIS A 56 -20.68 -27.02 -21.94
CA HIS A 56 -21.68 -26.60 -20.96
C HIS A 56 -21.24 -26.85 -19.51
N LYS A 57 -20.52 -27.96 -19.29
CA LYS A 57 -19.97 -28.27 -17.96
C LYS A 57 -18.85 -27.31 -17.57
N LEU A 58 -17.98 -26.98 -18.51
CA LEU A 58 -16.93 -25.97 -18.32
C LEU A 58 -17.54 -24.58 -18.03
N GLU A 59 -18.50 -24.15 -18.84
CA GLU A 59 -19.21 -22.87 -18.71
C GLU A 59 -19.88 -22.73 -17.34
N THR A 60 -20.56 -23.79 -16.87
CA THR A 60 -21.18 -23.83 -15.54
C THR A 60 -20.14 -23.64 -14.43
N ILE A 61 -19.01 -24.33 -14.52
CA ILE A 61 -17.92 -24.24 -13.53
C ILE A 61 -17.34 -22.82 -13.52
N LEU A 62 -17.01 -22.28 -14.69
CA LEU A 62 -16.39 -20.96 -14.83
C LEU A 62 -17.32 -19.81 -14.44
N SER A 63 -18.64 -19.97 -14.63
CA SER A 63 -19.65 -18.96 -14.29
C SER A 63 -20.10 -18.98 -12.83
N THR A 64 -19.53 -19.87 -12.01
CA THR A 64 -19.89 -19.95 -10.58
C THR A 64 -19.49 -18.66 -9.85
N LYS A 65 -20.35 -18.16 -8.94
CA LYS A 65 -20.09 -16.94 -8.13
C LYS A 65 -18.71 -16.91 -7.48
N ARG A 66 -18.20 -18.08 -7.05
CA ARG A 66 -16.87 -18.23 -6.45
C ARG A 66 -15.75 -17.93 -7.46
N ILE A 67 -15.84 -18.48 -8.67
CA ILE A 67 -14.85 -18.23 -9.73
C ILE A 67 -14.91 -16.77 -10.16
N LEU A 68 -16.10 -16.22 -10.40
CA LEU A 68 -16.25 -14.81 -10.78
C LEU A 68 -15.67 -13.86 -9.71
N LYS A 69 -15.92 -14.13 -8.42
CA LYS A 69 -15.31 -13.37 -7.31
C LYS A 69 -13.79 -13.56 -7.22
N ALA A 70 -13.26 -14.71 -7.60
CA ALA A 70 -11.82 -14.96 -7.60
C ALA A 70 -11.14 -14.25 -8.78
N VAL A 71 -11.74 -14.32 -9.97
CA VAL A 71 -11.27 -13.63 -11.18
C VAL A 71 -11.28 -12.11 -10.96
N ALA A 72 -12.33 -11.56 -10.36
CA ALA A 72 -12.40 -10.14 -10.00
C ALA A 72 -11.35 -9.70 -8.96
N LYS A 73 -10.69 -10.65 -8.28
CA LYS A 73 -9.60 -10.41 -7.32
C LYS A 73 -8.21 -10.66 -7.91
N LEU A 74 -8.11 -11.16 -9.15
CA LEU A 74 -6.83 -11.32 -9.80
C LEU A 74 -6.29 -9.92 -10.14
N SER A 75 -5.07 -9.62 -9.69
CA SER A 75 -4.32 -8.45 -10.17
C SER A 75 -4.05 -8.66 -11.67
N PRO A 76 -4.48 -7.75 -12.56
CA PRO A 76 -4.36 -7.96 -14.00
C PRO A 76 -2.90 -8.13 -14.43
N HIS A 77 -1.99 -7.26 -13.97
CA HIS A 77 -0.62 -7.20 -14.52
C HIS A 77 0.49 -6.72 -13.57
N HIS A 78 0.19 -6.37 -12.31
CA HIS A 78 1.23 -5.85 -11.42
C HIS A 78 1.63 -6.88 -10.35
N GLN A 79 2.93 -7.16 -10.27
CA GLN A 79 3.51 -7.82 -9.10
C GLN A 79 3.23 -6.95 -7.89
N THR A 80 2.47 -7.49 -6.92
CA THR A 80 2.18 -6.80 -5.66
C THR A 80 3.42 -6.59 -4.80
N SER A 81 4.58 -7.15 -5.18
CA SER A 81 5.83 -7.07 -4.44
C SER A 81 6.30 -5.62 -4.19
N SER A 82 6.13 -4.72 -5.16
CA SER A 82 6.44 -3.29 -5.02
C SER A 82 5.51 -2.62 -4.01
N LEU A 83 4.20 -2.85 -4.15
CA LEU A 83 3.17 -2.32 -3.24
C LEU A 83 3.34 -2.87 -1.81
N GLU A 84 3.60 -4.17 -1.66
CA GLU A 84 3.88 -4.81 -0.38
C GLU A 84 5.15 -4.25 0.26
N SER A 85 6.19 -3.98 -0.54
CA SER A 85 7.41 -3.35 -0.07
C SER A 85 7.14 -1.93 0.42
N PHE A 86 6.32 -1.15 -0.30
CA PHE A 86 5.91 0.17 0.14
C PHE A 86 5.10 0.14 1.44
N HIS A 87 4.14 -0.79 1.56
CA HIS A 87 3.39 -0.97 2.80
C HIS A 87 4.29 -1.34 3.98
N ALA A 88 5.33 -2.15 3.76
CA ALA A 88 6.32 -2.45 4.80
C ALA A 88 7.09 -1.18 5.24
N VAL A 89 7.39 -0.28 4.30
CA VAL A 89 7.98 1.04 4.62
C VAL A 89 6.99 1.89 5.43
N ILE A 90 5.71 1.98 5.03
CA ILE A 90 4.69 2.71 5.79
C ILE A 90 4.64 2.23 7.24
N LEU A 91 4.61 0.91 7.47
CA LEU A 91 4.56 0.35 8.82
C LEU A 91 5.77 0.73 9.69
N ARG A 92 6.92 1.01 9.07
CA ARG A 92 8.13 1.46 9.77
C ARG A 92 8.06 2.94 10.18
N PHE A 93 7.43 3.79 9.38
CA PHE A 93 7.29 5.23 9.67
C PHE A 93 6.02 5.58 10.46
N ALA A 94 4.92 4.88 10.20
CA ALA A 94 3.61 5.04 10.81
C ALA A 94 3.08 3.67 11.31
N PRO A 95 3.67 3.14 12.41
CA PRO A 95 3.29 1.83 12.92
C PRO A 95 1.87 1.85 13.49
N LYS A 96 1.09 0.78 13.21
CA LYS A 96 -0.35 0.68 13.55
C LYS A 96 -0.67 0.61 15.04
N ASN A 97 0.34 0.34 15.87
CA ASN A 97 0.24 0.25 17.32
C ASN A 97 0.56 1.57 18.03
N VAL A 98 0.87 2.63 17.29
CA VAL A 98 1.11 3.97 17.83
C VAL A 98 0.02 4.90 17.31
N VAL A 99 -0.55 5.70 18.20
CA VAL A 99 -1.58 6.69 17.85
C VAL A 99 -0.89 7.98 17.44
N PHE A 100 -1.24 8.48 16.25
CA PHE A 100 -0.79 9.78 15.75
C PHE A 100 -1.98 10.71 15.52
N PRO A 101 -1.84 12.02 15.79
CA PRO A 101 -2.77 13.01 15.28
C PRO A 101 -2.70 13.02 13.74
N PHE A 102 -3.76 13.51 13.08
CA PHE A 102 -3.88 13.49 11.62
C PHE A 102 -2.65 14.05 10.90
N LEU A 103 -2.22 15.28 11.24
CA LEU A 103 -1.02 15.89 10.65
C LEU A 103 0.25 15.08 10.92
N GLY A 104 0.39 14.52 12.11
CA GLY A 104 1.53 13.65 12.46
C GLY A 104 1.57 12.38 11.62
N MET A 105 0.41 11.76 11.36
CA MET A 105 0.31 10.63 10.45
C MET A 105 0.64 11.04 9.02
N LEU A 106 0.07 12.15 8.54
CA LEU A 106 0.27 12.65 7.18
C LEU A 106 1.76 12.91 6.90
N CYS A 107 2.47 13.60 7.80
CA CYS A 107 3.92 13.82 7.68
C CYS A 107 4.70 12.51 7.63
N ARG A 108 4.35 11.52 8.46
CA ARG A 108 5.01 10.20 8.46
C ARG A 108 4.77 9.43 7.16
N LEU A 109 3.58 9.53 6.57
CA LEU A 109 3.28 8.95 5.26
C LEU A 109 4.08 9.62 4.15
N TYR A 110 4.25 10.95 4.18
CA TYR A 110 5.12 11.65 3.23
C TYR A 110 6.59 11.21 3.39
N LEU A 111 7.09 11.08 4.61
CA LEU A 111 8.45 10.58 4.85
C LEU A 111 8.63 9.14 4.36
N ALA A 112 7.63 8.27 4.54
CA ALA A 112 7.64 6.92 3.98
C ALA A 112 7.69 6.94 2.45
N ALA A 113 6.92 7.82 1.80
CA ALA A 113 6.91 7.97 0.36
C ALA A 113 8.27 8.46 -0.16
N LEU A 114 8.86 9.50 0.44
CA LEU A 114 10.20 9.99 0.08
C LEU A 114 11.25 8.89 0.24
N HIS A 115 11.24 8.18 1.37
CA HIS A 115 12.15 7.07 1.62
C HIS A 115 12.00 5.96 0.58
N TYR A 116 10.76 5.60 0.25
CA TYR A 116 10.47 4.57 -0.75
C TYR A 116 10.94 4.99 -2.14
N ASN A 117 10.60 6.20 -2.57
CA ASN A 117 10.99 6.72 -3.89
C ASN A 117 12.50 6.72 -4.08
N GLU A 118 13.27 7.11 -3.05
CA GLU A 118 14.73 7.07 -3.10
C GLU A 118 15.29 5.64 -3.13
N ASN A 119 14.62 4.68 -2.47
CA ASN A 119 15.19 3.35 -2.20
C ASN A 119 14.55 2.18 -2.97
N ALA A 120 13.49 2.41 -3.75
CA ALA A 120 12.76 1.36 -4.47
C ALA A 120 13.60 0.74 -5.59
N GLU A 121 14.27 1.57 -6.37
CA GLU A 121 15.00 1.19 -7.59
C GLU A 121 16.51 1.05 -7.39
N ARG A 122 16.97 0.84 -6.14
CA ARG A 122 18.39 0.62 -5.86
C ARG A 122 18.97 -0.47 -6.75
N ALA A 123 20.13 -0.15 -7.33
CA ALA A 123 20.90 -1.05 -8.15
C ALA A 123 21.35 -2.29 -7.37
N GLN A 124 21.73 -3.35 -8.09
CA GLN A 124 22.37 -4.50 -7.49
C GLN A 124 23.78 -4.11 -7.02
N ALA A 125 24.11 -4.49 -5.79
CA ALA A 125 25.45 -4.30 -5.24
C ALA A 125 26.46 -5.18 -5.99
N THR A 126 27.68 -4.66 -6.14
CA THR A 126 28.79 -5.35 -6.79
C THR A 126 29.96 -5.54 -5.82
N THR A 127 30.80 -6.54 -6.07
CA THR A 127 32.09 -6.68 -5.39
C THR A 127 33.05 -5.58 -5.84
N SER A 128 34.19 -5.43 -5.16
CA SER A 128 35.28 -4.53 -5.58
C SER A 128 35.77 -4.80 -7.01
N THR A 129 35.63 -6.04 -7.50
CA THR A 129 35.97 -6.45 -8.87
C THR A 129 34.82 -6.24 -9.88
N GLY A 130 33.69 -5.66 -9.47
CA GLY A 130 32.54 -5.39 -10.33
C GLY A 130 31.53 -6.54 -10.49
N ASN A 131 31.70 -7.67 -9.79
CA ASN A 131 30.80 -8.81 -9.94
C ASN A 131 29.50 -8.63 -9.12
N PRO A 132 28.32 -8.95 -9.69
CA PRO A 132 27.04 -8.80 -8.99
C PRO A 132 26.93 -9.69 -7.75
N LEU A 133 26.50 -9.11 -6.62
CA LEU A 133 26.32 -9.82 -5.36
C LEU A 133 24.97 -10.53 -5.28
N TYR A 134 24.98 -11.78 -4.80
CA TYR A 134 23.79 -12.59 -4.56
C TYR A 134 23.78 -13.12 -3.13
N LYS A 135 22.58 -13.19 -2.55
CA LYS A 135 22.31 -13.87 -1.28
C LYS A 135 21.52 -15.14 -1.56
N LEU A 136 21.98 -16.25 -0.98
CA LEU A 136 21.28 -17.51 -1.03
C LEU A 136 20.07 -17.48 -0.08
N GLN A 137 18.88 -17.79 -0.61
CA GLN A 137 17.64 -17.99 0.15
C GLN A 137 17.19 -19.43 0.07
N PHE A 138 16.72 -19.98 1.19
CA PHE A 138 16.20 -21.34 1.30
C PHE A 138 14.72 -21.30 1.72
N PRO A 139 13.78 -21.19 0.77
CA PRO A 139 12.36 -21.12 1.09
C PRO A 139 11.86 -22.44 1.69
N LYS A 140 11.20 -22.38 2.85
CA LYS A 140 10.63 -23.57 3.52
C LYS A 140 9.73 -24.40 2.60
N ALA A 141 8.95 -23.75 1.73
CA ALA A 141 8.06 -24.40 0.78
C ALA A 141 8.77 -25.30 -0.24
N ARG A 142 10.07 -25.07 -0.50
CA ARG A 142 10.85 -25.80 -1.49
C ARG A 142 11.79 -26.85 -0.89
N LYS A 143 11.57 -27.22 0.38
CA LYS A 143 12.16 -28.41 1.02
C LYS A 143 13.66 -28.65 0.74
N GLY A 144 14.48 -27.61 0.86
CA GLY A 144 15.94 -27.69 0.70
C GLY A 144 16.50 -27.08 -0.58
N GLU A 145 15.67 -26.74 -1.58
CA GLU A 145 16.13 -26.00 -2.75
C GLU A 145 16.56 -24.57 -2.37
N CYS A 146 17.71 -24.14 -2.93
CA CYS A 146 18.24 -22.81 -2.76
C CYS A 146 17.92 -21.91 -3.96
N ARG A 147 17.70 -20.62 -3.72
CA ARG A 147 17.57 -19.58 -4.75
C ARG A 147 18.54 -18.45 -4.50
N ALA A 148 19.26 -18.04 -5.54
CA ALA A 148 20.02 -16.81 -5.53
C ALA A 148 19.08 -15.60 -5.62
N LYS A 149 19.22 -14.63 -4.72
CA LYS A 149 18.51 -13.35 -4.73
C LYS A 149 19.52 -12.21 -4.89
N PRO A 150 19.34 -11.29 -5.86
CA PRO A 150 20.19 -10.12 -5.98
C PRO A 150 20.25 -9.32 -4.67
N VAL A 151 21.46 -8.96 -4.24
CA VAL A 151 21.66 -8.04 -3.12
C VAL A 151 21.67 -6.63 -3.69
N LYS A 152 20.77 -5.76 -3.22
CA LYS A 152 20.76 -4.35 -3.62
C LYS A 152 21.82 -3.56 -2.84
N THR A 153 22.30 -2.45 -3.41
CA THR A 153 23.18 -1.48 -2.71
C THR A 153 22.55 -1.00 -1.41
N ASP A 154 23.35 -0.47 -0.47
CA ASP A 154 22.80 0.05 0.77
C ASP A 154 21.80 1.19 0.52
N PRO A 155 20.78 1.33 1.40
CA PRO A 155 19.82 2.41 1.29
C PRO A 155 20.47 3.77 1.54
N THR A 156 19.98 4.79 0.86
CA THR A 156 20.41 6.18 1.03
C THR A 156 19.30 7.00 1.69
N PHE A 157 19.71 8.12 2.27
CA PHE A 157 18.84 9.04 3.02
C PHE A 157 19.04 10.49 2.58
N ARG A 158 19.33 10.72 1.30
CA ARG A 158 19.58 12.06 0.75
C ARG A 158 18.38 12.98 0.93
N TYR A 159 17.16 12.44 0.81
CA TYR A 159 15.95 13.20 1.12
C TYR A 159 15.96 13.78 2.53
N VAL A 160 16.59 13.11 3.51
CA VAL A 160 16.70 13.62 4.88
C VAL A 160 17.64 14.80 4.92
N ALA A 161 18.82 14.72 4.29
CA ALA A 161 19.75 15.83 4.22
C ALA A 161 19.09 17.06 3.59
N ASN A 162 18.44 16.89 2.42
CA ASN A 162 17.74 17.98 1.74
C ASN A 162 16.62 18.60 2.60
N LEU A 163 15.88 17.77 3.36
CA LEU A 163 14.85 18.27 4.28
C LEU A 163 15.46 19.03 5.45
N MET A 164 16.59 18.57 6.00
CA MET A 164 17.27 19.24 7.09
C MET A 164 17.83 20.59 6.64
N ASP A 165 18.45 20.66 5.46
CA ASP A 165 18.92 21.91 4.87
C ASP A 165 17.75 22.89 4.69
N LEU A 166 16.62 22.44 4.13
CA LEU A 166 15.41 23.27 3.99
C LEU A 166 14.89 23.78 5.35
N ILE A 167 14.91 22.94 6.38
CA ILE A 167 14.46 23.31 7.72
C ILE A 167 15.37 24.39 8.30
N PHE A 168 16.69 24.23 8.21
CA PHE A 168 17.65 25.19 8.75
C PHE A 168 17.71 26.50 7.97
N ASP A 169 17.67 26.42 6.64
CA ASP A 169 17.86 27.60 5.79
C ASP A 169 16.59 28.44 5.64
N GLN A 170 15.40 27.83 5.77
CA GLN A 170 14.12 28.50 5.51
C GLN A 170 13.20 28.48 6.71
N VAL A 171 12.90 27.31 7.27
CA VAL A 171 11.87 27.17 8.32
C VAL A 171 12.30 27.81 9.64
N PHE A 172 13.57 27.66 10.03
CA PHE A 172 14.09 28.29 11.24
C PHE A 172 14.28 29.80 11.10
N VAL A 173 14.52 30.29 9.88
CA VAL A 173 14.67 31.72 9.60
C VAL A 173 13.31 32.42 9.69
N ASP A 174 12.28 31.86 9.07
CA ASP A 174 10.90 32.32 9.22
C ASP A 174 9.90 31.15 9.19
N PRO A 175 9.37 30.72 10.35
CA PRO A 175 8.43 29.62 10.43
C PRO A 175 6.98 30.02 10.08
N ALA A 176 6.67 31.32 10.01
CA ALA A 176 5.29 31.79 9.87
C ALA A 176 4.62 31.31 8.57
N PRO A 177 5.27 31.37 7.38
CA PRO A 177 4.68 30.91 6.13
C PRO A 177 4.35 29.40 6.18
N PHE A 178 5.25 28.59 6.72
CA PHE A 178 5.07 27.14 6.84
C PHE A 178 3.91 26.79 7.79
N THR A 179 3.82 27.51 8.91
CA THR A 179 2.74 27.31 9.89
C THR A 179 1.38 27.70 9.28
N GLN A 180 1.33 28.79 8.52
CA GLN A 180 0.11 29.22 7.83
C GLN A 180 -0.36 28.19 6.81
N GLU A 181 0.56 27.60 6.03
CA GLU A 181 0.22 26.51 5.11
C GLU A 181 -0.28 25.25 5.82
N LEU A 182 0.33 24.88 6.96
CA LEU A 182 -0.13 23.73 7.76
C LEU A 182 -1.56 23.92 8.29
N LEU A 183 -1.93 25.15 8.67
CA LEU A 183 -3.27 25.48 9.16
C LEU A 183 -4.35 25.39 8.07
N LYS A 184 -3.97 25.50 6.78
CA LYS A 184 -4.91 25.36 5.65
C LYS A 184 -5.32 23.92 5.39
N ILE A 185 -4.60 22.93 5.93
CA ILE A 185 -4.89 21.52 5.70
C ILE A 185 -6.19 21.15 6.45
N PRO A 186 -7.26 20.74 5.75
CA PRO A 186 -8.50 20.34 6.41
C PRO A 186 -8.27 19.05 7.19
N ILE A 187 -8.57 19.07 8.49
CA ILE A 187 -8.53 17.88 9.34
C ILE A 187 -9.89 17.20 9.24
N PRO A 188 -9.97 15.95 8.74
CA PRO A 188 -11.23 15.23 8.68
C PRO A 188 -11.81 15.00 10.07
N GLU A 189 -13.13 15.00 10.18
CA GLU A 189 -13.79 14.60 11.41
C GLU A 189 -13.60 13.10 11.69
N ASP A 190 -13.87 12.72 12.94
CA ASP A 190 -13.90 11.32 13.34
C ASP A 190 -14.94 10.56 12.52
N LEU A 191 -14.63 9.33 12.08
CA LEU A 191 -15.63 8.47 11.42
C LEU A 191 -16.89 8.27 12.29
N CYS A 192 -16.73 8.33 13.62
CA CYS A 192 -17.85 8.22 14.56
C CYS A 192 -18.67 9.50 14.71
N SER A 193 -18.22 10.66 14.19
CA SER A 193 -18.98 11.92 14.26
C SER A 193 -20.28 11.86 13.44
N GLN A 194 -20.31 10.98 12.43
CA GLN A 194 -21.47 10.78 11.54
C GLN A 194 -22.62 10.00 12.19
N TYR A 195 -22.41 9.44 13.39
CA TYR A 195 -23.38 8.58 14.07
C TYR A 195 -23.84 9.22 15.38
N GLU A 196 -25.13 9.08 15.69
CA GLU A 196 -25.65 9.42 17.01
C GLU A 196 -24.98 8.53 18.07
N ARG A 197 -24.50 9.17 19.14
CA ARG A 197 -23.88 8.45 20.25
C ARG A 197 -24.99 7.96 21.17
N PRO A 198 -25.15 6.63 21.35
CA PRO A 198 -26.14 6.09 22.28
C PRO A 198 -25.82 6.52 23.71
N ASP A 199 -26.85 6.52 24.56
CA ASP A 199 -26.67 6.85 25.96
C ASP A 199 -25.74 5.85 26.66
N ARG A 200 -24.89 6.36 27.56
CA ARG A 200 -23.87 5.54 28.23
C ARG A 200 -24.50 4.41 29.04
N GLU A 201 -25.61 4.67 29.73
CA GLU A 201 -26.27 3.70 30.61
C GLU A 201 -26.95 2.62 29.77
N GLU A 202 -27.55 3.00 28.63
CA GLU A 202 -28.13 2.06 27.66
C GLU A 202 -27.08 1.10 27.08
N VAL A 203 -25.89 1.61 26.74
CA VAL A 203 -24.79 0.78 26.21
C VAL A 203 -24.28 -0.19 27.28
N ILE A 204 -24.15 0.25 28.54
CA ILE A 204 -23.73 -0.60 29.64
C ILE A 204 -24.78 -1.67 29.94
N ALA A 205 -26.07 -1.34 29.91
CA ALA A 205 -27.15 -2.29 30.14
C ALA A 205 -27.19 -3.41 29.07
N ARG A 206 -26.85 -3.07 27.82
CA ARG A 206 -26.76 -4.04 26.70
C ARG A 206 -25.44 -4.81 26.66
N TYR A 207 -24.47 -4.47 27.53
CA TYR A 207 -23.16 -5.10 27.53
C TYR A 207 -23.23 -6.53 28.08
N ALA A 208 -23.33 -7.50 27.17
CA ALA A 208 -23.22 -8.92 27.49
C ALA A 208 -21.82 -9.43 27.15
N THR A 209 -21.24 -10.24 28.04
CA THR A 209 -19.98 -10.95 27.77
C THR A 209 -20.25 -12.43 27.58
N ARG A 210 -19.29 -13.17 27.02
CA ARG A 210 -19.39 -14.65 26.93
C ARG A 210 -19.62 -15.34 28.27
N LEU A 211 -19.37 -14.66 29.40
CA LEU A 211 -19.55 -15.17 30.76
C LEU A 211 -20.79 -14.61 31.47
N ASN A 212 -21.40 -13.54 30.94
CA ASN A 212 -22.66 -12.97 31.41
C ASN A 212 -23.55 -12.75 30.19
N LEU A 213 -24.32 -13.77 29.84
CA LEU A 213 -25.49 -13.59 28.98
C LEU A 213 -26.49 -12.78 29.80
N ALA A 214 -26.82 -11.58 29.32
CA ALA A 214 -27.95 -10.83 29.86
C ALA A 214 -29.17 -11.77 29.86
N ALA A 215 -29.79 -11.94 31.04
CA ALA A 215 -30.98 -12.75 31.18
C ALA A 215 -32.05 -12.20 30.22
N VAL A 216 -32.45 -13.04 29.26
CA VAL A 216 -33.59 -12.79 28.37
C VAL A 216 -34.87 -12.91 29.17
#